data_AF-A0A517MHM5-F1
#
_entry.id   AF-A0A517MHM5-F1
#
_cell.length_a   1.000
_cell.length_b   1.000
_cell.length_c   1.000
_cell.angle_alpha   90.00
_cell.angle_beta   90.00
_cell.angle_gamma   90.00
#
_symmetry.space_group_name_H-M   'P 1'
#
loop_
_entity.id
_entity.type
_entity.pdbx_description
1 polymer ?
#
loop_
_entity_poly.entity_id
_entity_poly.type
_entity_poly.pdbx_seq_one_letter_code
_entity_poly.pdbx_strand_id
1 'polypeptide(L)'
;MNRPTRRNFLKHAAATGIVASTTISGTKSSGQVIGANDRVRVAIAGINGRGKIHMGDLGGIKNVEITHLVDPDSRLFASRSATVERYSGKKPKCVQDIREVLEDPTVDAVTIATPNHWHALMTIWACQAGKDVYVEKPCSHNIVEGRRMVEAAQKYGRIVQHGTQWRSDPKWQAYTTDIRDGKYGKLETASIQIFRPRKSIGIKNPIQPPRELDYDLWTGPAPLNPYRTNLVHYRWHWMWDYGNGEIGNLGSHEIEMVRWAMPASASPKSVVSLGGRYGYEDQADTPNTQLTLYDFGDAKVVCQQRGLHFDKPLKMSIDFHTDEGVIKEGKFYLHGKETGEVIEGAPVSGLPENSARAHLQNFIDCVRSRKSEDLASDVLDGHRTAVMAHLGNISYRLGKEASFRNEPHPLSENQFASDSFEGMKRHLVDTASLNLSNASYRLGPTLPFDATTETFLDNSKANQLLSGTYRSGFELPSFTS
;
A
#
# COMPACT_ATOMS: atom_id res chain seq x y z
N MET A 1 -42.57 1.84 -2.76
CA MET A 1 -41.40 1.47 -3.59
C MET A 1 -40.39 0.79 -2.69
N ASN A 2 -40.32 -0.54 -2.75
CA ASN A 2 -39.62 -1.36 -1.76
C ASN A 2 -38.12 -1.43 -2.07
N ARG A 3 -37.29 -1.05 -1.09
CA ARG A 3 -35.84 -1.28 -1.06
C ARG A 3 -35.56 -2.80 -1.10
N PRO A 4 -34.60 -3.28 -1.89
CA PRO A 4 -34.17 -4.67 -1.80
C PRO A 4 -33.51 -4.92 -0.43
N THR A 5 -33.88 -6.01 0.25
CA THR A 5 -33.27 -6.41 1.54
C THR A 5 -32.50 -7.71 1.40
N ARG A 6 -31.52 -7.94 2.31
CA ARG A 6 -30.60 -9.10 2.44
C ARG A 6 -31.21 -10.49 2.15
N ARG A 7 -32.54 -10.67 2.25
CA ARG A 7 -33.26 -11.92 1.94
C ARG A 7 -33.28 -12.30 0.45
N ASN A 8 -33.18 -11.34 -0.47
CA ASN A 8 -33.18 -11.65 -1.90
C ASN A 8 -31.85 -12.26 -2.39
N PHE A 9 -30.76 -11.94 -1.71
CA PHE A 9 -29.42 -12.48 -1.99
C PHE A 9 -29.32 -13.96 -1.61
N LEU A 10 -29.78 -14.34 -0.41
CA LEU A 10 -29.78 -15.74 0.05
C LEU A 10 -30.74 -16.65 -0.75
N LYS A 11 -31.83 -16.09 -1.30
CA LYS A 11 -32.74 -16.85 -2.16
C LYS A 11 -32.15 -17.15 -3.55
N HIS A 12 -31.21 -16.34 -4.05
CA HIS A 12 -30.52 -16.63 -5.32
C HIS A 12 -29.33 -17.59 -5.15
N ALA A 13 -28.77 -17.72 -3.94
CA ALA A 13 -27.66 -18.63 -3.66
C ALA A 13 -28.07 -20.09 -3.39
N ALA A 14 -29.34 -20.35 -3.05
CA ALA A 14 -29.81 -21.69 -2.65
C ALA A 14 -30.54 -22.49 -3.75
N ALA A 15 -30.71 -21.94 -4.96
CA ALA A 15 -31.49 -22.58 -6.03
C ALA A 15 -30.66 -23.18 -7.19
N THR A 16 -29.33 -23.16 -7.12
CA THR A 16 -28.44 -23.66 -8.20
C THR A 16 -27.59 -24.87 -7.79
N GLY A 17 -28.14 -25.72 -6.92
CA GLY A 17 -27.53 -26.99 -6.54
C GLY A 17 -28.09 -28.18 -7.31
N ILE A 18 -27.94 -28.25 -8.64
CA ILE A 18 -28.04 -29.51 -9.43
C ILE A 18 -27.04 -29.45 -10.60
N VAL A 19 -26.25 -30.51 -10.69
CA VAL A 19 -25.28 -30.86 -11.75
C VAL A 19 -25.87 -30.65 -13.16
N ALA A 20 -25.25 -29.76 -13.94
CA ALA A 20 -25.34 -29.78 -15.40
C ALA A 20 -23.98 -29.39 -15.96
N SER A 21 -23.24 -30.41 -16.41
CA SER A 21 -22.11 -30.31 -17.32
C SER A 21 -22.57 -29.65 -18.62
N THR A 22 -22.49 -28.32 -18.67
CA THR A 22 -22.53 -27.55 -19.91
C THR A 22 -21.14 -26.96 -20.12
N THR A 23 -20.46 -27.49 -21.14
CA THR A 23 -19.33 -26.87 -21.82
C THR A 23 -19.55 -25.36 -21.95
N ILE A 24 -18.81 -24.58 -21.16
CA ILE A 24 -18.60 -23.15 -21.43
C ILE A 24 -17.70 -23.10 -22.66
N SER A 25 -18.31 -23.18 -23.83
CA SER A 25 -17.67 -22.83 -25.08
C SER A 25 -17.25 -21.37 -24.95
N GLY A 26 -15.94 -21.13 -24.93
CA GLY A 26 -15.37 -19.81 -24.76
C GLY A 26 -15.97 -18.84 -25.76
N THR A 27 -16.78 -17.91 -25.26
CA THR A 27 -17.01 -16.65 -25.96
C THR A 27 -15.69 -15.92 -25.89
N LYS A 28 -14.96 -15.95 -27.01
CA LYS A 28 -13.86 -15.04 -27.29
C LYS A 28 -14.28 -13.67 -26.77
N SER A 29 -13.56 -13.17 -25.77
CA SER A 29 -13.52 -11.75 -25.45
C SER A 29 -13.01 -11.05 -26.70
N SER A 30 -13.93 -10.69 -27.61
CA SER A 30 -13.66 -9.63 -28.55
C SER A 30 -13.47 -8.41 -27.67
N GLY A 31 -12.21 -8.04 -27.43
CA GLY A 31 -11.89 -6.76 -26.85
C GLY A 31 -12.70 -5.73 -27.60
N GLN A 32 -13.66 -5.11 -26.92
CA GLN A 32 -14.21 -3.86 -27.42
C GLN A 32 -13.03 -2.90 -27.41
N VAL A 33 -12.36 -2.81 -28.57
CA VAL A 33 -11.57 -1.65 -28.92
C VAL A 33 -12.50 -0.48 -28.64
N ILE A 34 -12.10 0.39 -27.72
CA ILE A 34 -12.89 1.55 -27.34
C ILE A 34 -13.23 2.27 -28.64
N GLY A 35 -14.53 2.34 -28.97
CA GLY A 35 -15.01 2.94 -30.20
C GLY A 35 -14.70 4.44 -30.22
N ALA A 36 -15.00 5.08 -31.36
CA ALA A 36 -14.62 6.42 -31.84
C ALA A 36 -14.72 7.66 -30.89
N ASN A 37 -14.94 7.50 -29.59
CA ASN A 37 -14.87 8.55 -28.58
C ASN A 37 -13.75 8.40 -27.54
N ASP A 38 -12.97 7.30 -27.51
CA ASP A 38 -11.83 7.04 -26.59
C ASP A 38 -12.08 7.34 -25.10
N ARG A 39 -13.37 7.42 -24.71
CA ARG A 39 -13.80 7.92 -23.42
C ARG A 39 -13.80 6.80 -22.40
N VAL A 40 -13.00 6.97 -21.34
CA VAL A 40 -12.96 6.04 -20.22
C VAL A 40 -13.86 6.57 -19.09
N ARG A 41 -14.86 5.78 -18.72
CA ARG A 41 -15.79 6.07 -17.61
C ARG A 41 -15.28 5.44 -16.33
N VAL A 42 -14.95 6.29 -15.37
CA VAL A 42 -14.26 5.89 -14.14
C VAL A 42 -15.14 6.11 -12.92
N ALA A 43 -15.12 5.16 -11.99
CA ALA A 43 -15.63 5.33 -10.64
C ALA A 43 -14.50 5.57 -9.63
N ILE A 44 -14.75 6.34 -8.58
CA ILE A 44 -13.78 6.58 -7.50
C ILE A 44 -14.34 6.03 -6.20
N ALA A 45 -13.69 5.01 -5.63
CA ALA A 45 -14.02 4.42 -4.34
C ALA A 45 -13.11 4.97 -3.23
N GLY A 46 -13.71 5.49 -2.17
CA GLY A 46 -13.03 6.27 -1.13
C GLY A 46 -12.79 7.70 -1.58
N ILE A 47 -13.63 8.64 -1.15
CA ILE A 47 -13.73 9.99 -1.76
C ILE A 47 -13.29 11.11 -0.82
N ASN A 48 -12.59 10.78 0.27
CA ASN A 48 -12.13 11.77 1.23
C ASN A 48 -10.75 12.36 0.89
N GLY A 49 -9.68 12.04 1.63
CA GLY A 49 -8.37 12.68 1.44
C GLY A 49 -7.79 12.43 0.05
N ARG A 50 -7.39 11.19 -0.23
CA ARG A 50 -6.75 10.81 -1.51
C ARG A 50 -7.73 10.76 -2.68
N GLY A 51 -8.97 10.33 -2.46
CA GLY A 51 -10.01 10.35 -3.49
C GLY A 51 -10.34 11.75 -4.05
N LYS A 52 -10.23 12.82 -3.25
CA LYS A 52 -10.32 14.20 -3.78
C LYS A 52 -9.22 14.51 -4.80
N ILE A 53 -8.01 14.02 -4.55
CA ILE A 53 -6.87 14.20 -5.47
C ILE A 53 -7.16 13.44 -6.76
N HIS A 54 -7.66 12.20 -6.67
CA HIS A 54 -8.09 11.43 -7.85
C HIS A 54 -9.14 12.18 -8.68
N MET A 55 -10.12 12.84 -8.05
CA MET A 55 -11.11 13.65 -8.78
C MET A 55 -10.47 14.77 -9.59
N GLY A 56 -9.48 15.47 -9.03
CA GLY A 56 -8.77 16.54 -9.71
C GLY A 56 -7.87 16.03 -10.83
N ASP A 57 -7.14 14.94 -10.59
CA ASP A 57 -6.23 14.38 -11.58
C ASP A 57 -6.97 13.71 -12.74
N LEU A 58 -7.97 12.88 -12.46
CA LEU A 58 -8.81 12.28 -13.50
C LEU A 58 -9.64 13.32 -14.25
N GLY A 59 -10.16 14.34 -13.55
CA GLY A 59 -10.91 15.43 -14.16
C GLY A 59 -10.06 16.29 -15.11
N GLY A 60 -8.73 16.27 -14.94
CA GLY A 60 -7.77 16.93 -15.84
C GLY A 60 -7.30 16.07 -17.02
N ILE A 61 -7.68 14.79 -17.10
CA ILE A 61 -7.29 13.89 -18.18
C ILE A 61 -8.32 13.98 -19.32
N LYS A 62 -7.83 14.17 -20.55
CA LYS A 62 -8.68 14.24 -21.74
C LYS A 62 -9.45 12.92 -21.91
N ASN A 63 -10.73 13.03 -22.30
CA ASN A 63 -11.62 11.89 -22.56
C ASN A 63 -11.72 10.91 -21.37
N VAL A 64 -11.74 11.44 -20.15
CA VAL A 64 -12.12 10.70 -18.94
C VAL A 64 -13.39 11.30 -18.37
N GLU A 65 -14.32 10.45 -17.95
CA GLU A 65 -15.56 10.86 -17.30
C GLU A 65 -15.69 10.16 -15.95
N ILE A 66 -15.69 10.94 -14.87
CA ILE A 66 -15.96 10.42 -13.52
C ILE A 66 -17.48 10.25 -13.40
N THR A 67 -17.94 9.01 -13.49
CA THR A 67 -19.37 8.68 -13.51
C THR A 67 -19.94 8.42 -12.12
N HIS A 68 -19.11 7.88 -11.22
CA HIS A 68 -19.53 7.44 -9.90
C HIS A 68 -18.54 7.86 -8.80
N LEU A 69 -19.08 8.21 -7.64
CA LEU A 69 -18.37 8.41 -6.39
C LEU A 69 -18.91 7.41 -5.35
N VAL A 70 -18.01 6.61 -4.77
CA VAL A 70 -18.37 5.52 -3.85
C VAL A 70 -17.74 5.77 -2.48
N ASP A 71 -18.57 5.91 -1.44
CA ASP A 71 -18.08 6.04 -0.06
C ASP A 71 -19.17 5.68 0.96
N PRO A 72 -18.86 4.89 2.00
CA PRO A 72 -19.83 4.56 3.03
C PRO A 72 -20.31 5.79 3.81
N ASP A 73 -19.60 6.92 3.77
CA ASP A 73 -20.01 8.18 4.37
C ASP A 73 -20.69 9.13 3.38
N SER A 74 -22.02 9.12 3.40
CA SER A 74 -22.84 9.95 2.52
C SER A 74 -22.72 11.46 2.79
N ARG A 75 -22.16 11.89 3.94
CA ARG A 75 -21.90 13.31 4.23
C ARG A 75 -20.91 13.94 3.26
N LEU A 76 -20.08 13.12 2.60
CA LEU A 76 -19.08 13.61 1.64
C LEU A 76 -19.70 13.96 0.29
N PHE A 77 -20.81 13.32 -0.11
CA PHE A 77 -21.35 13.32 -1.47
C PHE A 77 -21.53 14.71 -2.06
N ALA A 78 -22.27 15.61 -1.39
CA ALA A 78 -22.57 16.93 -1.94
C ALA A 78 -21.30 17.70 -2.33
N SER A 79 -20.33 17.78 -1.41
CA SER A 79 -19.08 18.52 -1.64
C SER A 79 -18.16 17.87 -2.68
N ARG A 80 -18.20 16.54 -2.85
CA ARG A 80 -17.39 15.83 -3.84
C ARG A 80 -18.02 15.85 -5.23
N SER A 81 -19.34 15.70 -5.33
CA SER A 81 -20.07 15.89 -6.58
C SER A 81 -19.80 17.28 -7.16
N ALA A 82 -19.84 18.34 -6.34
CA ALA A 82 -19.52 19.70 -6.76
C ALA A 82 -18.05 19.84 -7.24
N THR A 83 -17.13 19.02 -6.72
CA THR A 83 -15.74 19.01 -7.20
C THR A 83 -15.65 18.39 -8.59
N VAL A 84 -16.30 17.26 -8.84
CA VAL A 84 -16.33 16.61 -10.16
C VAL A 84 -17.06 17.45 -11.20
N GLU A 85 -18.16 18.08 -10.82
CA GLU A 85 -18.96 18.94 -11.69
C GLU A 85 -18.17 20.16 -12.16
N ARG A 86 -17.29 20.73 -11.33
CA ARG A 86 -16.39 21.82 -11.74
C ARG A 86 -15.42 21.45 -12.86
N TYR A 87 -15.02 20.17 -12.98
CA TYR A 87 -14.12 19.72 -14.04
C TYR A 87 -14.85 19.32 -15.32
N SER A 88 -16.01 18.68 -15.19
CA SER A 88 -16.67 18.01 -16.31
C SER A 88 -18.00 18.63 -16.73
N GLY A 89 -18.55 19.55 -15.95
CA GLY A 89 -19.91 20.08 -16.10
C GLY A 89 -21.02 19.05 -15.81
N LYS A 90 -20.65 17.83 -15.36
CA LYS A 90 -21.58 16.73 -15.09
C LYS A 90 -21.48 16.29 -13.63
N LYS A 91 -22.63 16.03 -13.03
CA LYS A 91 -22.71 15.51 -11.67
C LYS A 91 -22.53 13.97 -11.69
N PRO A 92 -21.60 13.41 -10.91
CA PRO A 92 -21.47 11.95 -10.78
C PRO A 92 -22.62 11.39 -9.95
N LYS A 93 -22.96 10.11 -10.16
CA LYS A 93 -23.82 9.36 -9.24
C LYS A 93 -23.04 9.04 -7.97
N CYS A 94 -23.67 9.19 -6.81
CA CYS A 94 -23.06 8.82 -5.53
C CYS A 94 -23.75 7.59 -4.97
N VAL A 95 -22.98 6.59 -4.57
CA VAL A 95 -23.46 5.35 -3.94
C VAL A 95 -22.60 5.05 -2.71
N GLN A 96 -23.15 4.37 -1.72
CA GLN A 96 -22.37 3.97 -0.55
C GLN A 96 -21.58 2.69 -0.81
N ASP A 97 -22.15 1.79 -1.62
CA ASP A 97 -21.63 0.46 -1.88
C ASP A 97 -21.05 0.32 -3.29
N ILE A 98 -19.83 -0.19 -3.37
CA ILE A 98 -19.12 -0.39 -4.63
C ILE A 98 -19.83 -1.41 -5.52
N ARG A 99 -20.56 -2.36 -4.94
CA ARG A 99 -21.26 -3.42 -5.68
C ARG A 99 -22.26 -2.84 -6.70
N GLU A 100 -22.90 -1.72 -6.37
CA GLU A 100 -23.78 -1.01 -7.32
C GLU A 100 -23.04 -0.50 -8.56
N VAL A 101 -21.78 -0.08 -8.41
CA VAL A 101 -20.92 0.35 -9.53
C VAL A 101 -20.44 -0.85 -10.35
N LEU A 102 -20.13 -1.96 -9.69
CA LEU A 102 -19.65 -3.17 -10.37
C LEU A 102 -20.74 -3.79 -11.27
N GLU A 103 -22.01 -3.62 -10.90
CA GLU A 103 -23.17 -4.04 -11.71
C GLU A 103 -23.46 -3.12 -12.89
N ASP A 104 -22.95 -1.87 -12.91
CA ASP A 104 -23.19 -0.93 -14.02
C ASP A 104 -22.27 -1.28 -15.20
N PRO A 105 -22.80 -1.79 -16.33
CA PRO A 105 -21.99 -2.20 -17.48
C PRO A 105 -21.34 -1.01 -18.19
N THR A 106 -21.76 0.23 -17.91
CA THR A 106 -21.21 1.44 -18.53
C THR A 106 -19.92 1.92 -17.87
N VAL A 107 -19.57 1.44 -16.68
CA VAL A 107 -18.30 1.81 -16.02
C VAL A 107 -17.16 0.98 -16.61
N ASP A 108 -16.06 1.61 -17.00
CA ASP A 108 -14.91 0.93 -17.61
C ASP A 108 -13.85 0.57 -16.54
N ALA A 109 -13.61 1.48 -15.60
CA ALA A 109 -12.56 1.34 -14.59
C ALA A 109 -12.95 1.90 -13.23
N VAL A 110 -12.26 1.45 -12.18
CA VAL A 110 -12.41 1.93 -10.80
C VAL A 110 -11.05 2.37 -10.26
N THR A 111 -11.01 3.53 -9.61
CA THR A 111 -9.87 3.91 -8.76
C THR A 111 -10.23 3.71 -7.29
N ILE A 112 -9.34 3.08 -6.53
CA ILE A 112 -9.54 2.69 -5.13
C ILE A 112 -8.58 3.51 -4.25
N ALA A 113 -9.15 4.32 -3.38
CA ALA A 113 -8.49 5.16 -2.38
C ALA A 113 -9.14 4.98 -1.00
N THR A 114 -9.53 3.74 -0.69
CA THR A 114 -10.15 3.31 0.56
C THR A 114 -9.08 3.00 1.62
N PRO A 115 -9.45 2.57 2.84
CA PRO A 115 -8.49 1.98 3.76
C PRO A 115 -7.88 0.66 3.25
N ASN A 116 -6.67 0.31 3.70
CA ASN A 116 -5.90 -0.84 3.17
C ASN A 116 -6.68 -2.16 3.15
N HIS A 117 -7.44 -2.47 4.21
CA HIS A 117 -8.23 -3.70 4.33
C HIS A 117 -9.28 -3.88 3.22
N TRP A 118 -9.64 -2.81 2.50
CA TRP A 118 -10.59 -2.87 1.40
C TRP A 118 -9.94 -3.06 0.02
N HIS A 119 -8.65 -2.75 -0.11
CA HIS A 119 -8.00 -2.64 -1.41
C HIS A 119 -8.11 -3.94 -2.21
N ALA A 120 -7.67 -5.06 -1.65
CA ALA A 120 -7.63 -6.33 -2.35
C ALA A 120 -9.01 -6.83 -2.78
N LEU A 121 -9.98 -6.80 -1.86
CA LEU A 121 -11.32 -7.30 -2.15
C LEU A 121 -12.02 -6.45 -3.22
N MET A 122 -11.91 -5.12 -3.14
CA MET A 122 -12.45 -4.23 -4.18
C MET A 122 -11.77 -4.44 -5.53
N THR A 123 -10.45 -4.60 -5.57
CA THR A 123 -9.71 -4.88 -6.80
C THR A 123 -10.16 -6.20 -7.42
N ILE A 124 -10.28 -7.25 -6.60
CA ILE A 124 -10.69 -8.58 -7.06
C ILE A 124 -12.12 -8.56 -7.61
N TRP A 125 -13.07 -7.97 -6.87
CA TRP A 125 -14.45 -7.84 -7.32
C TRP A 125 -14.58 -6.99 -8.59
N ALA A 126 -13.81 -5.90 -8.69
CA ALA A 126 -13.76 -5.10 -9.91
C ALA A 126 -13.24 -5.92 -11.10
N CYS A 127 -12.19 -6.73 -10.90
CA CYS A 127 -11.68 -7.60 -11.95
C CYS A 127 -12.72 -8.64 -12.39
N GLN A 128 -13.41 -9.27 -11.44
CA GLN A 128 -14.50 -10.22 -11.70
C GLN A 128 -15.66 -9.59 -12.48
N ALA A 129 -15.95 -8.31 -12.21
CA ALA A 129 -16.96 -7.53 -12.92
C ALA A 129 -16.47 -6.97 -14.28
N GLY A 130 -15.27 -7.35 -14.73
CA GLY A 130 -14.70 -6.92 -16.00
C GLY A 130 -14.16 -5.49 -16.01
N LYS A 131 -13.98 -4.86 -14.85
CA LYS A 131 -13.47 -3.49 -14.70
C LYS A 131 -11.96 -3.47 -14.55
N ASP A 132 -11.30 -2.47 -15.12
CA ASP A 132 -9.89 -2.19 -14.83
C ASP A 132 -9.74 -1.42 -13.53
N VAL A 133 -8.58 -1.49 -12.90
CA VAL A 133 -8.40 -1.01 -11.53
C VAL A 133 -7.12 -0.20 -11.36
N TYR A 134 -7.25 0.99 -10.76
CA TYR A 134 -6.14 1.67 -10.11
C TYR A 134 -6.32 1.52 -8.61
N VAL A 135 -5.31 1.02 -7.88
CA VAL A 135 -5.39 0.79 -6.44
C VAL A 135 -4.28 1.52 -5.71
N GLU A 136 -4.62 2.36 -4.74
CA GLU A 136 -3.65 3.10 -3.95
C GLU A 136 -2.73 2.20 -3.13
N LYS A 137 -1.58 2.76 -2.77
CA LYS A 137 -0.58 2.08 -1.95
C LYS A 137 -0.98 2.06 -0.46
N PRO A 138 -0.61 1.00 0.28
CA PRO A 138 -0.11 -0.29 -0.22
C PRO A 138 -1.25 -1.06 -0.90
N CYS A 139 -0.96 -1.82 -1.96
CA CYS A 139 -2.03 -2.48 -2.74
C CYS A 139 -2.87 -3.50 -1.94
N SER A 140 -2.33 -4.10 -0.88
CA SER A 140 -3.00 -5.12 -0.06
C SER A 140 -2.76 -4.90 1.43
N HIS A 141 -3.56 -5.59 2.27
CA HIS A 141 -3.42 -5.55 3.72
C HIS A 141 -2.62 -6.74 4.28
N ASN A 142 -2.49 -7.81 3.50
CA ASN A 142 -1.60 -8.95 3.76
C ASN A 142 -1.06 -9.59 2.46
N ILE A 143 -0.20 -10.59 2.61
CA ILE A 143 0.53 -11.24 1.50
C ILE A 143 -0.42 -12.06 0.63
N VAL A 144 -1.32 -12.86 1.23
CA VAL A 144 -2.26 -13.69 0.46
C VAL A 144 -3.19 -12.82 -0.38
N GLU A 145 -3.69 -11.71 0.17
CA GLU A 145 -4.50 -10.72 -0.57
C GLU A 145 -3.80 -10.18 -1.81
N GLY A 146 -2.56 -9.72 -1.68
CA GLY A 146 -1.82 -9.16 -2.81
C GLY A 146 -1.61 -10.19 -3.91
N ARG A 147 -1.28 -11.44 -3.54
CA ARG A 147 -1.20 -12.55 -4.50
C ARG A 147 -2.53 -12.81 -5.20
N ARG A 148 -3.66 -12.79 -4.48
CA ARG A 148 -5.00 -12.93 -5.08
C ARG A 148 -5.37 -11.81 -6.04
N MET A 149 -4.89 -10.58 -5.80
CA MET A 149 -5.08 -9.48 -6.74
C MET A 149 -4.33 -9.72 -8.05
N VAL A 150 -3.08 -10.21 -7.97
CA VAL A 150 -2.28 -10.57 -9.16
C VAL A 150 -2.98 -11.68 -9.96
N GLU A 151 -3.42 -12.74 -9.28
CA GLU A 151 -4.17 -13.84 -9.89
C GLU A 151 -5.46 -13.37 -10.56
N ALA A 152 -6.22 -12.47 -9.91
CA ALA A 152 -7.44 -11.91 -10.48
C ALA A 152 -7.17 -11.07 -11.73
N ALA A 153 -6.16 -10.19 -11.69
CA ALA A 153 -5.78 -9.36 -12.84
C ALA A 153 -5.44 -10.23 -14.06
N GLN A 154 -4.66 -11.29 -13.85
CA GLN A 154 -4.28 -12.24 -14.89
C GLN A 154 -5.47 -13.07 -15.38
N LYS A 155 -6.24 -13.68 -14.47
CA LYS A 155 -7.37 -14.54 -14.79
C LYS A 155 -8.45 -13.85 -15.61
N TYR A 156 -8.74 -12.58 -15.29
CA TYR A 156 -9.77 -11.80 -15.96
C TYR A 156 -9.20 -10.85 -17.05
N GLY A 157 -7.88 -10.88 -17.30
CA GLY A 157 -7.21 -10.05 -18.30
C GLY A 157 -7.48 -8.55 -18.12
N ARG A 158 -7.35 -8.07 -16.87
CA ARG A 158 -7.64 -6.68 -16.47
C ARG A 158 -6.36 -5.87 -16.30
N ILE A 159 -6.43 -4.58 -16.63
CA ILE A 159 -5.37 -3.61 -16.33
C ILE A 159 -5.49 -3.27 -14.84
N VAL A 160 -4.49 -3.63 -14.05
CA VAL A 160 -4.44 -3.32 -12.62
C VAL A 160 -3.15 -2.59 -12.29
N GLN A 161 -3.26 -1.31 -11.96
CA GLN A 161 -2.14 -0.43 -11.63
C GLN A 161 -2.08 -0.13 -10.13
N HIS A 162 -0.90 -0.28 -9.55
CA HIS A 162 -0.62 0.10 -8.16
C HIS A 162 -0.21 1.58 -8.06
N GLY A 163 -0.73 2.32 -7.08
CA GLY A 163 -0.58 3.77 -6.92
C GLY A 163 0.77 4.30 -6.45
N THR A 164 1.87 3.66 -6.82
CA THR A 164 3.25 4.12 -6.56
C THR A 164 3.71 5.12 -7.63
N GLN A 165 3.29 6.36 -7.46
CA GLN A 165 3.34 7.41 -8.49
C GLN A 165 4.73 7.74 -9.05
N TRP A 166 5.81 7.57 -8.27
CA TRP A 166 7.18 7.78 -8.76
C TRP A 166 7.58 6.87 -9.92
N ARG A 167 6.87 5.74 -10.10
CA ARG A 167 7.05 4.87 -11.26
C ARG A 167 6.79 5.58 -12.60
N SER A 168 6.02 6.67 -12.60
CA SER A 168 5.75 7.50 -13.78
C SER A 168 6.59 8.78 -13.84
N ASP A 169 7.59 8.94 -12.98
CA ASP A 169 8.55 10.04 -13.07
C ASP A 169 9.79 9.58 -13.85
N PRO A 170 10.08 10.16 -15.02
CA PRO A 170 11.26 9.80 -15.82
C PRO A 170 12.59 9.94 -15.06
N LYS A 171 12.68 10.85 -14.08
CA LYS A 171 13.88 11.01 -13.26
C LYS A 171 14.09 9.81 -12.35
N TRP A 172 13.04 9.34 -11.69
CA TRP A 172 13.11 8.13 -10.88
C TRP A 172 13.34 6.88 -11.72
N GLN A 173 12.77 6.79 -12.93
CA GLN A 173 13.03 5.70 -13.88
C GLN A 173 14.51 5.59 -14.23
N ALA A 174 15.13 6.71 -14.65
CA ALA A 174 16.54 6.76 -14.99
C ALA A 174 17.42 6.47 -13.76
N TYR A 175 17.14 7.14 -12.64
CA TYR A 175 17.93 7.03 -11.42
C TYR A 175 17.97 5.60 -10.85
N THR A 176 16.82 4.93 -10.77
CA THR A 176 16.78 3.54 -10.29
C THR A 176 17.36 2.54 -11.29
N THR A 177 17.23 2.80 -12.60
CA THR A 177 17.85 1.97 -13.64
C THR A 177 19.37 2.08 -13.60
N ASP A 178 19.93 3.27 -13.51
CA ASP A 178 21.39 3.49 -13.39
C ASP A 178 21.98 2.74 -12.19
N ILE A 179 21.30 2.75 -11.04
CA ILE A 179 21.73 2.01 -9.84
C ILE A 179 21.65 0.51 -10.07
N ARG A 180 20.52 0.02 -10.60
CA ARG A 180 20.30 -1.41 -10.87
C ARG A 180 21.31 -1.98 -11.85
N ASP A 181 21.68 -1.20 -12.85
CA ASP A 181 22.59 -1.59 -13.93
C ASP A 181 24.07 -1.45 -13.51
N GLY A 182 24.34 -1.02 -12.26
CA GLY A 182 25.68 -1.01 -11.67
C GLY A 182 26.53 0.19 -12.05
N LYS A 183 25.93 1.29 -12.57
CA LYS A 183 26.65 2.52 -12.96
C LYS A 183 27.49 3.12 -11.82
N TYR A 184 27.10 2.86 -10.58
CA TYR A 184 27.73 3.36 -9.37
C TYR A 184 28.31 2.24 -8.50
N GLY A 185 28.57 1.06 -9.08
CA GLY A 185 28.96 -0.15 -8.36
C GLY A 185 27.79 -1.06 -8.00
N LYS A 186 28.09 -2.23 -7.44
CA LYS A 186 27.13 -3.24 -6.98
C LYS A 186 26.49 -2.80 -5.67
N LEU A 187 25.16 -2.75 -5.61
CA LEU A 187 24.41 -2.43 -4.39
C LEU A 187 24.67 -3.46 -3.28
N GLU A 188 25.15 -2.99 -2.13
CA GLU A 188 25.40 -3.79 -0.92
C GLU A 188 24.36 -3.50 0.18
N THR A 189 23.97 -2.24 0.36
CA THR A 189 22.96 -1.85 1.35
C THR A 189 22.14 -0.66 0.88
N ALA A 190 20.82 -0.71 1.07
CA ALA A 190 19.96 0.47 0.96
C ALA A 190 19.44 0.87 2.35
N SER A 191 19.62 2.13 2.73
CA SER A 191 19.18 2.70 4.01
C SER A 191 18.01 3.66 3.78
N ILE A 192 16.82 3.25 4.19
CA ILE A 192 15.57 4.02 4.09
C ILE A 192 15.32 4.77 5.39
N GLN A 193 15.15 6.09 5.32
CA GLN A 193 14.85 6.95 6.46
C GLN A 193 13.48 7.62 6.28
N ILE A 194 12.55 7.36 7.19
CA ILE A 194 11.19 7.93 7.16
C ILE A 194 10.89 8.56 8.52
N PHE A 195 11.23 9.83 8.68
CA PHE A 195 11.03 10.57 9.91
C PHE A 195 9.89 11.57 9.71
N ARG A 196 8.75 11.29 10.34
CA ARG A 196 7.58 12.15 10.25
C ARG A 196 6.97 12.31 11.63
N PRO A 197 6.77 13.54 12.13
CA PRO A 197 6.07 13.76 13.38
C PRO A 197 4.66 13.13 13.34
N ARG A 198 4.39 12.24 14.29
CA ARG A 198 3.10 11.58 14.50
C ARG A 198 2.63 11.88 15.92
N LYS A 199 1.52 12.61 16.00
CA LYS A 199 0.81 12.86 17.26
C LYS A 199 0.00 11.63 17.67
N SER A 200 -0.20 11.49 18.98
CA SER A 200 -1.15 10.55 19.57
C SER A 200 -2.51 10.59 18.86
N ILE A 201 -3.12 9.42 18.70
CA ILE A 201 -4.51 9.30 18.21
C ILE A 201 -5.54 9.40 19.36
N GLY A 202 -5.06 9.51 20.60
CA GLY A 202 -5.85 9.60 21.81
C GLY A 202 -6.60 8.31 22.18
N ILE A 203 -7.34 8.38 23.28
CA ILE A 203 -8.24 7.34 23.75
C ILE A 203 -9.68 7.87 23.67
N LYS A 204 -10.57 7.12 23.01
CA LYS A 204 -11.99 7.45 22.89
C LYS A 204 -12.86 6.25 23.29
N ASN A 205 -13.93 6.56 24.01
CA ASN A 205 -14.99 5.59 24.32
C ASN A 205 -15.81 5.28 23.06
N PRO A 206 -16.31 4.04 22.92
CA PRO A 206 -17.23 3.70 21.85
C PRO A 206 -18.49 4.56 21.86
N ILE A 207 -18.94 4.97 20.69
CA ILE A 207 -20.23 5.65 20.49
C ILE A 207 -20.94 5.04 19.27
N GLN A 208 -22.22 5.35 19.08
CA GLN A 208 -22.91 4.97 17.85
C GLN A 208 -22.33 5.72 16.64
N PRO A 209 -22.14 5.04 15.49
CA PRO A 209 -21.72 5.72 14.28
C PRO A 209 -22.78 6.74 13.83
N PRO A 210 -22.39 7.86 13.19
CA PRO A 210 -23.33 8.76 12.55
C PRO A 210 -24.23 8.02 11.56
N ARG A 211 -25.51 8.39 11.47
CA ARG A 211 -26.50 7.70 10.61
C ARG A 211 -26.10 7.67 9.14
N GLU A 212 -25.41 8.70 8.69
CA GLU A 212 -24.95 8.87 7.31
C GLU A 212 -23.72 8.02 6.95
N LEU A 213 -23.03 7.47 7.95
CA LEU A 213 -21.91 6.54 7.81
C LEU A 213 -22.43 5.11 7.93
N ASP A 214 -22.41 4.36 6.83
CA ASP A 214 -22.58 2.92 6.89
C ASP A 214 -21.31 2.29 7.45
N TYR A 215 -21.27 2.14 8.77
CA TYR A 215 -20.09 1.62 9.47
C TYR A 215 -19.88 0.12 9.26
N ASP A 216 -20.95 -0.63 8.98
CA ASP A 216 -20.88 -2.06 8.63
C ASP A 216 -20.08 -2.23 7.33
N LEU A 217 -20.41 -1.40 6.35
CA LEU A 217 -19.73 -1.33 5.05
C LEU A 217 -18.34 -0.69 5.16
N TRP A 218 -18.17 0.36 5.96
CA TRP A 218 -16.83 0.94 6.18
C TRP A 218 -15.86 -0.11 6.76
N THR A 219 -16.33 -0.94 7.70
CA THR A 219 -15.54 -2.02 8.31
C THR A 219 -15.30 -3.16 7.31
N GLY A 220 -16.31 -3.49 6.49
CA GLY A 220 -16.15 -4.41 5.37
C GLY A 220 -15.55 -5.77 5.76
N PRO A 221 -14.43 -6.19 5.14
CA PRO A 221 -13.80 -7.49 5.41
C PRO A 221 -13.17 -7.61 6.80
N ALA A 222 -12.76 -6.51 7.43
CA ALA A 222 -12.05 -6.51 8.70
C ALA A 222 -12.98 -6.83 9.88
N PRO A 223 -12.48 -7.36 11.02
CA PRO A 223 -13.28 -7.60 12.21
C PRO A 223 -14.09 -6.37 12.66
N LEU A 224 -15.34 -6.61 13.08
CA LEU A 224 -16.24 -5.54 13.51
C LEU A 224 -15.88 -5.10 14.94
N ASN A 225 -15.21 -3.96 15.04
CA ASN A 225 -14.93 -3.29 16.31
C ASN A 225 -15.97 -2.21 16.61
N PRO A 226 -16.17 -1.80 17.89
CA PRO A 226 -17.02 -0.67 18.21
C PRO A 226 -16.52 0.63 17.58
N TYR A 227 -17.44 1.42 17.01
CA TYR A 227 -17.11 2.72 16.41
C TYR A 227 -16.55 3.70 17.45
N ARG A 228 -15.48 4.41 17.07
CA ARG A 228 -14.86 5.48 17.85
C ARG A 228 -14.54 6.66 16.94
N THR A 229 -14.59 7.87 17.49
CA THR A 229 -14.38 9.12 16.72
C THR A 229 -12.94 9.33 16.27
N ASN A 230 -11.98 8.61 16.85
CA ASN A 230 -10.57 8.64 16.49
C ASN A 230 -10.17 7.46 15.58
N LEU A 231 -11.09 6.93 14.76
CA LEU A 231 -10.82 5.88 13.78
C LEU A 231 -11.02 6.39 12.35
N VAL A 232 -12.27 6.75 12.03
CA VAL A 232 -12.70 7.27 10.73
C VAL A 232 -12.44 8.78 10.68
N HIS A 233 -11.82 9.36 9.66
CA HIS A 233 -11.50 8.80 8.34
C HIS A 233 -10.02 8.46 8.10
N TYR A 234 -9.11 8.78 9.03
CA TYR A 234 -7.66 8.63 8.77
C TYR A 234 -6.91 7.79 9.79
N ARG A 235 -7.39 7.68 11.03
CA ARG A 235 -6.62 7.05 12.10
C ARG A 235 -6.66 5.51 12.06
N TRP A 236 -7.52 4.93 11.22
CA TRP A 236 -7.57 3.50 10.93
C TRP A 236 -6.22 2.88 10.57
N HIS A 237 -5.30 3.64 9.96
CA HIS A 237 -4.01 3.08 9.53
C HIS A 237 -3.10 2.68 10.69
N TRP A 238 -3.43 3.08 11.92
CA TRP A 238 -2.76 2.73 13.17
C TRP A 238 -3.32 1.48 13.85
N MET A 239 -4.36 0.86 13.28
CA MET A 239 -4.99 -0.35 13.80
C MET A 239 -4.64 -1.52 12.90
N TRP A 240 -4.22 -2.66 13.48
CA TRP A 240 -3.82 -3.82 12.67
C TRP A 240 -4.97 -4.35 11.81
N ASP A 241 -6.21 -4.21 12.27
CA ASP A 241 -7.39 -4.69 11.54
C ASP A 241 -7.66 -3.92 10.24
N TYR A 242 -7.22 -2.67 10.13
CA TYR A 242 -7.59 -1.80 9.01
C TYR A 242 -6.42 -1.31 8.16
N GLY A 243 -5.21 -1.26 8.73
CA GLY A 243 -4.01 -0.76 8.08
C GLY A 243 -2.74 -1.47 8.49
N ASN A 244 -1.60 -0.94 8.03
CA ASN A 244 -0.29 -1.57 8.17
C ASN A 244 0.75 -0.68 8.86
N GLY A 245 0.30 0.30 9.65
CA GLY A 245 1.19 1.24 10.35
C GLY A 245 1.98 2.14 9.40
N GLU A 246 3.05 2.75 9.91
CA GLU A 246 3.87 3.67 9.12
C GLU A 246 4.67 2.98 8.01
N ILE A 247 5.03 1.71 8.20
CA ILE A 247 5.80 0.95 7.21
C ILE A 247 4.99 0.71 5.95
N GLY A 248 3.69 0.47 6.07
CA GLY A 248 2.79 0.40 4.93
C GLY A 248 2.28 1.77 4.46
N ASN A 249 2.23 2.77 5.33
CA ASN A 249 1.71 4.10 4.98
C ASN A 249 2.74 4.95 4.20
N LEU A 250 3.90 5.21 4.78
CA LEU A 250 4.97 5.97 4.12
C LEU A 250 6.10 5.09 3.63
N GLY A 251 6.38 3.99 4.34
CA GLY A 251 7.44 3.08 3.95
C GLY A 251 7.26 2.48 2.56
N SER A 252 6.03 2.26 2.11
CA SER A 252 5.76 1.74 0.76
C SER A 252 6.33 2.62 -0.36
N HIS A 253 6.47 3.94 -0.16
CA HIS A 253 7.08 4.82 -1.17
C HIS A 253 8.58 4.54 -1.36
N GLU A 254 9.31 4.47 -0.26
CA GLU A 254 10.77 4.27 -0.29
C GLU A 254 11.14 2.80 -0.57
N ILE A 255 10.37 1.86 -0.01
CA ILE A 255 10.52 0.43 -0.28
C ILE A 255 10.38 0.16 -1.78
N GLU A 256 9.42 0.78 -2.45
CA GLU A 256 9.25 0.66 -3.90
C GLU A 256 10.52 1.09 -4.66
N MET A 257 11.09 2.25 -4.33
CA MET A 257 12.28 2.77 -5.03
C MET A 257 13.52 1.91 -4.78
N VAL A 258 13.70 1.42 -3.55
CA VAL A 258 14.78 0.47 -3.26
C VAL A 258 14.62 -0.81 -4.07
N ARG A 259 13.41 -1.39 -4.11
CA ARG A 259 13.15 -2.58 -4.91
C ARG A 259 13.37 -2.33 -6.41
N TRP A 260 13.01 -1.16 -6.91
CA TRP A 260 13.15 -0.83 -8.31
C TRP A 260 14.62 -0.64 -8.75
N ALA A 261 15.45 -0.18 -7.82
CA ALA A 261 16.90 -0.08 -7.97
C ALA A 261 17.65 -1.43 -7.79
N MET A 262 16.93 -2.50 -7.43
CA MET A 262 17.47 -3.86 -7.38
C MET A 262 17.11 -4.64 -8.65
N PRO A 263 17.81 -5.77 -8.95
CA PRO A 263 17.39 -6.67 -10.01
C PRO A 263 15.91 -7.07 -9.85
N ALA A 264 15.16 -7.18 -10.95
CA ALA A 264 13.72 -7.46 -10.91
C ALA A 264 13.37 -8.81 -10.23
N SER A 265 14.32 -9.75 -10.17
CA SER A 265 14.21 -11.04 -9.49
C SER A 265 14.53 -10.98 -7.99
N ALA A 266 15.09 -9.87 -7.49
CA ALA A 266 15.49 -9.72 -6.10
C ALA A 266 14.27 -9.83 -5.17
N SER A 267 14.40 -10.66 -4.14
CA SER A 267 13.37 -10.89 -3.13
C SER A 267 14.02 -11.11 -1.76
N PRO A 268 13.36 -10.70 -0.67
CA PRO A 268 13.90 -10.89 0.67
C PRO A 268 13.97 -12.38 1.00
N LYS A 269 15.12 -12.82 1.51
CA LYS A 269 15.40 -14.17 2.04
C LYS A 269 15.13 -14.25 3.53
N SER A 270 15.26 -13.14 4.26
CA SER A 270 14.84 -13.06 5.66
C SER A 270 14.49 -11.63 6.07
N VAL A 271 13.81 -11.51 7.20
CA VAL A 271 13.46 -10.22 7.83
C VAL A 271 13.62 -10.30 9.34
N VAL A 272 14.04 -9.20 9.95
CA VAL A 272 13.89 -8.97 11.39
C VAL A 272 13.45 -7.54 11.63
N SER A 273 12.48 -7.34 12.53
CA SER A 273 11.95 -6.02 12.84
C SER A 273 11.90 -5.79 14.34
N LEU A 274 12.21 -4.57 14.75
CA LEU A 274 12.07 -4.12 16.12
C LEU A 274 11.43 -2.74 16.18
N GLY A 275 10.93 -2.37 17.35
CA GLY A 275 10.44 -1.02 17.58
C GLY A 275 9.48 -0.93 18.74
N GLY A 276 8.68 0.12 18.73
CA GLY A 276 7.64 0.34 19.72
C GLY A 276 6.82 1.58 19.46
N ARG A 277 5.93 1.85 20.40
CA ARG A 277 5.10 3.05 20.42
C ARG A 277 5.46 3.85 21.65
N TYR A 278 6.14 4.98 21.44
CA TYR A 278 6.74 5.78 22.50
C TYR A 278 6.15 7.18 22.57
N GLY A 279 6.40 7.89 23.68
CA GLY A 279 6.06 9.30 23.88
C GLY A 279 4.60 9.58 24.27
N TYR A 280 3.69 8.62 24.09
CA TYR A 280 2.30 8.73 24.51
C TYR A 280 1.63 7.36 24.61
N GLU A 281 0.61 7.27 25.46
CA GLU A 281 -0.34 6.16 25.49
C GLU A 281 -1.57 6.53 24.64
N ASP A 282 -1.96 5.64 23.73
CA ASP A 282 -3.18 5.79 22.94
C ASP A 282 -3.70 4.43 22.43
N GLN A 283 -4.74 4.46 21.59
CA GLN A 283 -5.43 3.26 21.11
C GLN A 283 -4.80 2.58 19.88
N ALA A 284 -3.62 3.00 19.42
CA ALA A 284 -3.03 2.42 18.23
C ALA A 284 -2.27 1.11 18.53
N ASP A 285 -2.36 0.15 17.62
CA ASP A 285 -1.66 -1.13 17.74
C ASP A 285 -0.28 -1.15 17.07
N THR A 286 -0.05 -0.23 16.11
CA THR A 286 1.18 -0.21 15.32
C THR A 286 2.26 0.67 15.95
N PRO A 287 3.55 0.32 15.76
CA PRO A 287 4.64 1.13 16.27
C PRO A 287 4.64 2.53 15.63
N ASN A 288 5.06 3.53 16.39
CA ASN A 288 5.38 4.85 15.83
C ASN A 288 6.89 4.99 15.55
N THR A 289 7.70 4.05 16.03
CA THR A 289 9.14 3.97 15.79
C THR A 289 9.48 2.51 15.49
N GLN A 290 10.02 2.23 14.31
CA GLN A 290 10.28 0.86 13.84
C GLN A 290 11.57 0.82 13.02
N LEU A 291 12.38 -0.21 13.22
CA LEU A 291 13.58 -0.51 12.45
C LEU A 291 13.47 -1.94 11.94
N THR A 292 13.60 -2.11 10.63
CA THR A 292 13.51 -3.41 9.98
C THR A 292 14.72 -3.64 9.09
N LEU A 293 15.36 -4.78 9.27
CA LEU A 293 16.43 -5.28 8.41
C LEU A 293 15.86 -6.39 7.52
N TYR A 294 16.05 -6.24 6.22
CA TYR A 294 15.76 -7.26 5.23
C TYR A 294 17.05 -7.78 4.63
N ASP A 295 17.14 -9.09 4.48
CA ASP A 295 18.24 -9.74 3.79
C ASP A 295 17.81 -10.16 2.38
N PHE A 296 18.48 -9.70 1.34
CA PHE A 296 18.27 -10.12 -0.06
C PHE A 296 19.37 -11.07 -0.57
N GLY A 297 20.27 -11.53 0.30
CA GLY A 297 21.53 -12.19 -0.03
C GLY A 297 22.63 -11.16 -0.20
N ASP A 298 22.95 -10.83 -1.44
CA ASP A 298 24.05 -9.94 -1.82
C ASP A 298 23.84 -8.49 -1.36
N ALA A 299 22.60 -8.09 -1.11
CA ALA A 299 22.25 -6.78 -0.60
C ALA A 299 21.42 -6.88 0.68
N LYS A 300 21.48 -5.83 1.50
CA LYS A 300 20.63 -5.64 2.68
C LYS A 300 19.77 -4.38 2.53
N VAL A 301 18.61 -4.35 3.18
CA VAL A 301 17.79 -3.14 3.27
C VAL A 301 17.51 -2.83 4.73
N VAL A 302 17.87 -1.62 5.17
CA VAL A 302 17.60 -1.12 6.51
C VAL A 302 16.53 -0.05 6.41
N CYS A 303 15.32 -0.34 6.91
CA CYS A 303 14.20 0.59 6.90
C CYS A 303 13.91 1.10 8.31
N GLN A 304 14.05 2.42 8.50
CA GLN A 304 13.79 3.07 9.79
C GLN A 304 12.69 4.11 9.69
N GLN A 305 11.75 4.02 10.62
CA GLN A 305 10.67 4.98 10.83
C GLN A 305 10.78 5.61 12.21
N ARG A 306 10.61 6.92 12.26
CA ARG A 306 10.62 7.69 13.52
C ARG A 306 9.45 8.66 13.55
N GLY A 307 8.52 8.40 14.47
CA GLY A 307 7.29 9.16 14.65
C GLY A 307 7.44 10.35 15.59
N LEU A 308 8.54 10.44 16.35
CA LEU A 308 8.72 11.46 17.39
C LEU A 308 9.66 12.59 16.96
N HIS A 309 9.84 12.79 15.65
CA HIS A 309 10.69 13.83 15.08
C HIS A 309 9.91 15.14 14.95
N PHE A 310 10.13 16.13 15.83
CA PHE A 310 9.29 17.34 15.92
C PHE A 310 9.95 18.62 15.39
N ASP A 311 11.24 18.57 15.08
CA ASP A 311 12.09 19.67 14.61
C ASP A 311 12.06 19.87 13.09
N LYS A 312 11.69 18.83 12.31
CA LYS A 312 11.45 18.93 10.86
C LYS A 312 10.10 18.34 10.47
N PRO A 313 9.37 18.93 9.51
CA PRO A 313 8.01 18.50 9.16
C PRO A 313 7.97 17.11 8.50
N LEU A 314 9.03 16.71 7.79
CA LEU A 314 9.21 15.41 7.14
C LEU A 314 10.66 15.23 6.70
N LYS A 315 11.26 14.05 6.93
CA LYS A 315 12.44 13.56 6.23
C LYS A 315 12.11 12.20 5.64
N MET A 316 12.27 12.09 4.33
CA MET A 316 12.15 10.85 3.58
C MET A 316 13.36 10.78 2.65
N SER A 317 14.20 9.76 2.79
CA SER A 317 15.42 9.60 1.99
C SER A 317 15.85 8.14 1.89
N ILE A 318 16.61 7.87 0.83
CA ILE A 318 17.28 6.60 0.60
C ILE A 318 18.76 6.89 0.35
N ASP A 319 19.61 6.21 1.10
CA ASP A 319 21.04 6.13 0.80
C ASP A 319 21.32 4.75 0.19
N PHE A 320 21.94 4.71 -0.99
CA PHE A 320 22.36 3.47 -1.64
C PHE A 320 23.87 3.30 -1.48
N HIS A 321 24.29 2.29 -0.73
CA HIS A 321 25.67 1.94 -0.50
C HIS A 321 26.07 0.82 -1.46
N THR A 322 27.12 1.08 -2.23
CA THR A 322 27.68 0.16 -3.22
C THR A 322 29.13 -0.17 -2.87
N ASP A 323 29.70 -1.15 -3.55
CA ASP A 323 31.12 -1.49 -3.42
C ASP A 323 32.07 -0.36 -3.88
N GLU A 324 31.63 0.53 -4.76
CA GLU A 324 32.40 1.69 -5.23
C GLU A 324 32.19 2.96 -4.40
N GLY A 325 31.03 3.13 -3.77
CA GLY A 325 30.71 4.36 -3.04
C GLY A 325 29.31 4.44 -2.46
N VAL A 326 28.85 5.66 -2.22
CA VAL A 326 27.52 5.94 -1.64
C VAL A 326 26.78 6.95 -2.47
N ILE A 327 25.55 6.61 -2.84
CA ILE A 327 24.60 7.55 -3.44
C ILE A 327 23.68 8.08 -2.35
N LYS A 328 23.71 9.39 -2.10
CA LYS A 328 22.83 10.07 -1.14
C LYS A 328 22.56 11.50 -1.58
N GLU A 329 21.34 11.97 -1.34
CA GLU A 329 20.91 13.35 -1.64
C GLU A 329 21.25 13.81 -3.08
N GLY A 330 21.08 12.91 -4.06
CA GLY A 330 21.33 13.21 -5.48
C GLY A 330 22.80 13.32 -5.87
N LYS A 331 23.71 12.83 -5.03
CA LYS A 331 25.16 12.82 -5.29
C LYS A 331 25.76 11.43 -5.10
N PHE A 332 26.79 11.11 -5.86
CA PHE A 332 27.60 9.92 -5.71
C PHE A 332 28.94 10.27 -5.04
N TYR A 333 29.23 9.59 -3.93
CA TYR A 333 30.45 9.75 -3.14
C TYR A 333 31.30 8.49 -3.30
N LEU A 334 32.33 8.54 -4.14
CA LEU A 334 33.28 7.44 -4.29
C LEU A 334 33.98 7.15 -2.96
N HIS A 335 34.25 5.88 -2.66
CA HIS A 335 34.95 5.49 -1.44
C HIS A 335 36.27 6.26 -1.25
N GLY A 336 36.48 6.77 -0.03
CA GLY A 336 37.63 7.60 0.32
C GLY A 336 37.58 9.05 -0.19
N LYS A 337 36.47 9.51 -0.80
CA LYS A 337 36.26 10.90 -1.19
C LYS A 337 35.25 11.60 -0.29
N GLU A 338 35.57 12.83 0.11
CA GLU A 338 34.68 13.68 0.91
C GLU A 338 33.68 14.48 0.05
N THR A 339 34.05 14.75 -1.20
CA THR A 339 33.22 15.49 -2.16
C THR A 339 32.45 14.53 -3.06
N GLY A 340 31.13 14.66 -3.10
CA GLY A 340 30.27 13.88 -3.97
C GLY A 340 30.03 14.57 -5.32
N GLU A 341 30.01 13.76 -6.38
CA GLU A 341 29.66 14.18 -7.74
C GLU A 341 28.14 14.29 -7.88
N VAL A 342 27.66 15.36 -8.50
CA VAL A 342 26.22 15.56 -8.71
C VAL A 342 25.73 14.58 -9.76
N ILE A 343 24.68 13.82 -9.44
CA ILE A 343 24.00 12.96 -10.41
C ILE A 343 23.00 13.82 -11.17
N GLU A 344 23.29 14.08 -12.44
CA GLU A 344 22.41 14.85 -13.30
C GLU A 344 21.03 14.18 -13.39
N GLY A 345 19.96 14.97 -13.20
CA GLY A 345 18.60 14.47 -13.24
C GLY A 345 18.16 13.70 -11.99
N ALA A 346 18.99 13.58 -10.94
CA ALA A 346 18.59 12.93 -9.71
C ALA A 346 17.28 13.53 -9.14
N PRO A 347 16.32 12.67 -8.76
CA PRO A 347 15.04 13.14 -8.22
C PRO A 347 15.20 13.70 -6.82
N VAL A 348 14.27 14.56 -6.42
CA VAL A 348 14.21 15.10 -5.05
C VAL A 348 13.46 14.10 -4.18
N SER A 349 14.05 13.70 -3.05
CA SER A 349 13.38 12.85 -2.06
C SER A 349 12.20 13.59 -1.41
N GLY A 350 11.16 12.87 -0.99
CA GLY A 350 9.98 13.49 -0.36
C GLY A 350 8.66 12.79 -0.70
N LEU A 351 7.60 13.56 -0.91
CA LEU A 351 6.29 13.01 -1.33
C LEU A 351 6.15 13.12 -2.87
N PRO A 352 5.44 12.18 -3.51
CA PRO A 352 5.31 12.12 -4.98
C PRO A 352 4.29 13.13 -5.57
N GLU A 353 4.25 14.37 -5.08
CA GLU A 353 3.16 15.31 -5.38
C GLU A 353 3.05 15.67 -6.87
N ASN A 354 4.14 15.64 -7.63
CA ASN A 354 4.17 16.03 -9.04
C ASN A 354 3.88 14.90 -10.04
N SER A 355 3.85 13.65 -9.58
CA SER A 355 3.73 12.48 -10.47
C SER A 355 2.32 11.88 -10.48
N ALA A 356 1.43 12.34 -9.59
CA ALA A 356 0.10 11.77 -9.38
C ALA A 356 -0.75 11.70 -10.68
N ARG A 357 -0.86 12.82 -11.39
CA ARG A 357 -1.63 12.90 -12.65
C ARG A 357 -0.98 12.08 -13.77
N ALA A 358 0.34 12.14 -13.92
CA ALA A 358 1.05 11.37 -14.94
C ALA A 358 0.85 9.86 -14.73
N HIS A 359 0.80 9.43 -13.47
CA HIS A 359 0.57 8.04 -13.12
C HIS A 359 -0.86 7.57 -13.43
N LEU A 360 -1.87 8.38 -13.10
CA LEU A 360 -3.27 8.11 -13.51
C LEU A 360 -3.45 8.21 -15.03
N GLN A 361 -2.72 9.09 -15.72
CA GLN A 361 -2.72 9.16 -17.19
C GLN A 361 -2.19 7.86 -17.80
N ASN A 362 -1.05 7.35 -17.32
CA ASN A 362 -0.50 6.06 -17.75
C ASN A 362 -1.51 4.93 -17.54
N PHE A 363 -2.23 4.89 -16.41
CA PHE A 363 -3.32 3.93 -16.19
C PHE A 363 -4.39 4.02 -17.28
N ILE A 364 -4.91 5.22 -17.53
CA ILE A 364 -5.96 5.43 -18.53
C ILE A 364 -5.48 5.07 -19.94
N ASP A 365 -4.22 5.33 -20.27
CA ASP A 365 -3.66 4.98 -21.57
C ASP A 365 -3.50 3.46 -21.72
N CYS A 366 -3.17 2.74 -20.65
CA CYS A 366 -3.16 1.27 -20.63
C CYS A 366 -4.58 0.68 -20.72
N VAL A 367 -5.57 1.31 -20.06
CA VAL A 367 -7.00 0.94 -20.19
C VAL A 367 -7.46 1.06 -21.65
N ARG A 368 -7.04 2.12 -22.36
CA ARG A 368 -7.36 2.33 -23.78
C ARG A 368 -6.66 1.35 -24.70
N SER A 369 -5.36 1.18 -24.53
CA SER A 369 -4.52 0.36 -25.42
C SER A 369 -4.67 -1.14 -25.17
N ARG A 370 -5.14 -1.52 -23.98
CA ARG A 370 -5.15 -2.90 -23.46
C ARG A 370 -3.76 -3.52 -23.29
N LYS A 371 -2.70 -2.71 -23.26
CA LYS A 371 -1.32 -3.16 -23.07
C LYS A 371 -0.93 -3.08 -21.60
N SER A 372 -0.94 -4.22 -20.91
CA SER A 372 -0.54 -4.28 -19.49
C SER A 372 0.96 -4.07 -19.29
N GLU A 373 1.77 -4.38 -20.30
CA GLU A 373 3.22 -4.20 -20.32
C GLU A 373 3.65 -2.73 -20.27
N ASP A 374 2.76 -1.80 -20.64
CA ASP A 374 3.01 -0.35 -20.61
C ASP A 374 2.70 0.27 -19.23
N LEU A 375 2.20 -0.52 -18.28
CA LEU A 375 1.93 -0.06 -16.92
C LEU A 375 3.23 0.35 -16.24
N ALA A 376 3.27 1.57 -15.72
CA ALA A 376 4.42 2.05 -14.95
C ALA A 376 4.61 1.24 -13.64
N SER A 377 3.50 0.77 -13.05
CA SER A 377 3.50 -0.05 -11.84
C SER A 377 2.34 -1.04 -11.89
N ASP A 378 2.60 -2.27 -12.30
CA ASP A 378 1.57 -3.30 -12.30
C ASP A 378 1.25 -3.78 -10.87
N VAL A 379 0.22 -4.62 -10.76
CA VAL A 379 -0.19 -5.19 -9.47
C VAL A 379 0.83 -6.15 -8.87
N LEU A 380 1.68 -6.80 -9.67
CA LEU A 380 2.72 -7.70 -9.17
C LEU A 380 3.85 -6.92 -8.49
N ASP A 381 4.25 -5.80 -9.07
CA ASP A 381 5.18 -4.86 -8.47
C ASP A 381 4.63 -4.31 -7.17
N GLY A 382 3.35 -3.91 -7.16
CA GLY A 382 2.69 -3.46 -5.95
C GLY A 382 2.62 -4.53 -4.86
N HIS A 383 2.33 -5.78 -5.22
CA HIS A 383 2.33 -6.91 -4.30
C HIS A 383 3.70 -7.14 -3.68
N ARG A 384 4.76 -7.21 -4.51
CA ARG A 384 6.14 -7.42 -4.03
C ARG A 384 6.62 -6.29 -3.10
N THR A 385 6.18 -5.06 -3.32
CA THR A 385 6.45 -3.93 -2.41
C THR A 385 5.65 -4.04 -1.11
N ALA A 386 4.38 -4.41 -1.18
CA ALA A 386 3.55 -4.63 0.02
C ALA A 386 4.09 -5.78 0.88
N VAL A 387 4.60 -6.86 0.26
CA VAL A 387 5.24 -8.00 0.94
C VAL A 387 6.30 -7.52 1.93
N MET A 388 7.21 -6.62 1.55
CA MET A 388 8.24 -6.12 2.48
C MET A 388 7.62 -5.48 3.73
N ALA A 389 6.65 -4.59 3.56
CA ALA A 389 5.95 -3.98 4.71
C ALA A 389 5.25 -5.02 5.60
N HIS A 390 4.65 -6.05 5.00
CA HIS A 390 4.02 -7.15 5.74
C HIS A 390 5.05 -8.01 6.48
N LEU A 391 6.17 -8.35 5.86
CA LEU A 391 7.27 -9.09 6.48
C LEU A 391 7.79 -8.39 7.74
N GLY A 392 8.06 -7.08 7.64
CA GLY A 392 8.50 -6.27 8.78
C GLY A 392 7.46 -6.24 9.91
N ASN A 393 6.19 -6.04 9.57
CA ASN A 393 5.10 -6.07 10.55
C ASN A 393 4.91 -7.45 11.20
N ILE A 394 5.06 -8.55 10.46
CA ILE A 394 4.90 -9.91 10.99
C ILE A 394 6.02 -10.23 11.99
N SER A 395 7.27 -9.91 11.64
CA SER A 395 8.40 -10.05 12.58
C SER A 395 8.13 -9.21 13.84
N TYR A 396 7.76 -7.94 13.71
CA TYR A 396 7.43 -7.08 14.85
C TYR A 396 6.29 -7.66 15.72
N ARG A 397 5.19 -8.10 15.11
CA ARG A 397 4.00 -8.60 15.84
C ARG A 397 4.31 -9.84 16.67
N LEU A 398 5.19 -10.72 16.17
CA LEU A 398 5.65 -11.92 16.90
C LEU A 398 6.73 -11.64 17.93
N GLY A 399 7.21 -10.39 18.02
CA GLY A 399 8.31 -10.03 18.88
C GLY A 399 7.99 -10.06 20.36
N LYS A 400 9.06 -10.18 21.14
CA LYS A 400 9.03 -10.13 22.61
C LYS A 400 9.67 -8.85 23.11
N GLU A 401 9.35 -8.49 24.34
CA GLU A 401 9.99 -7.37 25.00
C GLU A 401 11.50 -7.60 25.19
N ALA A 402 12.29 -6.58 24.87
CA ALA A 402 13.74 -6.57 24.95
C ALA A 402 14.24 -5.25 25.54
N SER A 403 15.35 -5.30 26.25
CA SER A 403 15.96 -4.12 26.90
C SER A 403 16.90 -3.38 25.94
N PHE A 404 16.91 -2.05 26.00
CA PHE A 404 17.88 -1.20 25.30
C PHE A 404 19.33 -1.32 25.82
N ARG A 405 19.56 -2.07 26.91
CA ARG A 405 20.90 -2.28 27.48
C ARG A 405 21.79 -3.14 26.60
N ASN A 406 21.19 -4.06 25.85
CA ASN A 406 21.91 -4.96 24.96
C ASN A 406 21.56 -4.64 23.51
N GLU A 407 22.56 -4.69 22.65
CA GLU A 407 22.33 -4.62 21.22
C GLU A 407 21.58 -5.87 20.75
N PRO A 408 20.56 -5.74 19.87
CA PRO A 408 19.87 -6.89 19.32
C PRO A 408 20.83 -7.65 18.38
N HIS A 409 21.24 -8.86 18.79
CA HIS A 409 22.14 -9.74 18.02
C HIS A 409 21.77 -9.87 16.53
N PRO A 410 20.48 -9.98 16.12
CA PRO A 410 20.14 -10.06 14.70
C PRO A 410 20.51 -8.81 13.86
N LEU A 411 20.72 -7.65 14.50
CA LEU A 411 21.12 -6.42 13.82
C LEU A 411 22.61 -6.10 13.97
N SER A 412 23.26 -6.58 15.04
CA SER A 412 24.67 -6.25 15.33
C SER A 412 25.64 -6.78 14.27
N GLU A 413 25.25 -7.78 13.49
CA GLU A 413 26.05 -8.31 12.37
C GLU A 413 26.06 -7.40 11.14
N ASN A 414 25.18 -6.40 11.08
CA ASN A 414 25.12 -5.42 9.99
C ASN A 414 25.39 -4.01 10.54
N GLN A 415 26.51 -3.41 10.17
CA GLN A 415 26.93 -2.10 10.68
C GLN A 415 25.85 -1.01 10.50
N PHE A 416 25.18 -0.97 9.34
CA PHE A 416 24.11 0.01 9.09
C PHE A 416 22.89 -0.18 10.00
N ALA A 417 22.53 -1.43 10.29
CA ALA A 417 21.45 -1.74 11.22
C ALA A 417 21.84 -1.42 12.67
N SER A 418 23.06 -1.75 13.07
CA SER A 418 23.65 -1.36 14.37
C SER A 418 23.64 0.16 14.55
N ASP A 419 24.19 0.91 13.60
CA ASP A 419 24.23 2.38 13.62
C ASP A 419 22.82 2.98 13.64
N SER A 420 21.88 2.37 12.92
CA SER A 420 20.48 2.79 12.91
C SER A 420 19.79 2.54 14.25
N PHE A 421 20.12 1.45 14.94
CA PHE A 421 19.64 1.17 16.30
C PHE A 421 20.20 2.18 17.29
N GLU A 422 21.49 2.48 17.25
CA GLU A 422 22.09 3.55 18.07
C GLU A 422 21.49 4.92 17.75
N GLY A 423 21.23 5.21 16.47
CA GLY A 423 20.50 6.40 16.04
C GLY A 423 19.07 6.46 16.57
N MET A 424 18.38 5.32 16.67
CA MET A 424 17.05 5.23 17.28
C MET A 424 17.11 5.53 18.77
N LYS A 425 18.06 4.94 19.51
CA LYS A 425 18.23 5.21 20.95
C LYS A 425 18.46 6.70 21.22
N ARG A 426 19.40 7.31 20.48
CA ARG A 426 19.66 8.76 20.56
C ARG A 426 18.38 9.57 20.31
N HIS A 427 17.64 9.25 19.25
CA HIS A 427 16.38 9.92 18.97
C HIS A 427 15.34 9.81 20.11
N LEU A 428 15.19 8.62 20.70
CA LEU A 428 14.25 8.41 21.81
C LEU A 428 14.67 9.18 23.07
N VAL A 429 15.97 9.29 23.34
CA VAL A 429 16.48 10.10 24.46
C VAL A 429 16.32 11.59 24.15
N ASP A 430 16.87 12.05 23.03
CA ASP A 430 17.04 13.46 22.73
C ASP A 430 15.71 14.14 22.38
N THR A 431 14.83 13.43 21.64
CA THR A 431 13.58 14.02 21.13
C THR A 431 12.34 13.60 21.92
N ALA A 432 12.30 12.34 22.40
CA ALA A 432 11.16 11.85 23.17
C ALA A 432 11.37 11.91 24.69
N SER A 433 12.55 12.37 25.14
CA SER A 433 12.93 12.46 26.56
C SER A 433 12.74 11.13 27.31
N LEU A 434 12.93 10.01 26.61
CA LEU A 434 12.69 8.68 27.14
C LEU A 434 13.88 8.20 27.95
N ASN A 435 13.65 7.76 29.20
CA ASN A 435 14.67 7.08 29.98
C ASN A 435 14.78 5.61 29.54
N LEU A 436 15.77 5.30 28.70
CA LEU A 436 15.97 3.95 28.15
C LEU A 436 16.26 2.87 29.21
N SER A 437 16.69 3.23 30.42
CA SER A 437 16.91 2.25 31.50
C SER A 437 15.61 1.61 32.01
N ASN A 438 14.48 2.29 31.81
CA ASN A 438 13.13 1.89 32.19
C ASN A 438 12.22 1.65 30.97
N ALA A 439 12.78 1.72 29.76
CA ALA A 439 12.05 1.46 28.53
C ALA A 439 12.51 0.15 27.90
N SER A 440 11.63 -0.41 27.09
CA SER A 440 11.88 -1.61 26.30
C SER A 440 11.43 -1.37 24.86
N TYR A 441 11.90 -2.23 23.97
CA TYR A 441 11.38 -2.34 22.62
C TYR A 441 10.88 -3.75 22.38
N ARG A 442 10.01 -3.91 21.39
CA ARG A 442 9.63 -5.24 20.91
C ARG A 442 10.64 -5.68 19.84
N LEU A 443 11.27 -6.83 20.05
CA LEU A 443 12.18 -7.48 19.09
C LEU A 443 11.50 -8.70 18.48
N GLY A 444 11.23 -8.62 17.17
CA GLY A 444 10.75 -9.73 16.37
C GLY A 444 11.78 -10.84 16.20
N PRO A 445 11.34 -12.09 15.95
CA PRO A 445 12.26 -13.13 15.48
C PRO A 445 12.81 -12.77 14.09
N THR A 446 14.01 -13.24 13.78
CA THR A 446 14.47 -13.35 12.40
C THR A 446 13.64 -14.41 11.70
N LEU A 447 13.00 -14.04 10.59
CA LEU A 447 12.09 -14.91 9.85
C LEU A 447 12.67 -15.16 8.45
N PRO A 448 13.18 -16.37 8.17
CA PRO A 448 13.50 -16.77 6.81
C PRO A 448 12.23 -16.86 5.96
N PHE A 449 12.30 -16.40 4.72
CA PHE A 449 11.16 -16.26 3.81
C PHE A 449 11.48 -16.89 2.45
N ASP A 450 10.58 -17.73 1.97
CA ASP A 450 10.60 -18.25 0.60
C ASP A 450 9.69 -17.40 -0.27
N ALA A 451 10.30 -16.63 -1.18
CA ALA A 451 9.58 -15.75 -2.09
C ALA A 451 8.84 -16.50 -3.22
N THR A 452 9.13 -17.78 -3.43
CA THR A 452 8.45 -18.61 -4.44
C THR A 452 7.08 -19.05 -3.94
N THR A 453 7.03 -19.58 -2.71
CA THR A 453 5.79 -19.99 -2.06
C THR A 453 5.11 -18.86 -1.30
N GLU A 454 5.82 -17.75 -1.08
CA GLU A 454 5.42 -16.60 -0.28
C GLU A 454 5.11 -16.95 1.18
N THR A 455 5.92 -17.84 1.75
CA THR A 455 5.76 -18.33 3.13
C THR A 455 7.04 -18.20 3.94
N PHE A 456 6.89 -18.15 5.26
CA PHE A 456 8.02 -18.26 6.18
C PHE A 456 8.43 -19.72 6.36
N LEU A 457 9.74 -19.97 6.30
CA LEU A 457 10.30 -21.29 6.55
C LEU A 457 10.22 -21.62 8.05
N ASP A 458 9.75 -22.82 8.36
CA ASP A 458 9.70 -23.39 9.72
C ASP A 458 9.02 -22.50 10.80
N ASN A 459 8.10 -21.61 10.40
CA ASN A 459 7.41 -20.72 11.35
C ASN A 459 5.89 -20.67 11.13
N SER A 460 5.16 -21.61 11.76
CA SER A 460 3.71 -21.70 11.66
C SER A 460 2.97 -20.45 12.17
N LYS A 461 3.49 -19.80 13.24
CA LYS A 461 2.89 -18.58 13.79
C LYS A 461 3.00 -17.40 12.83
N ALA A 462 4.13 -17.26 12.13
CA ALA A 462 4.30 -16.25 11.08
C ALA A 462 3.40 -16.55 9.88
N ASN A 463 3.31 -17.82 9.48
CA ASN A 463 2.44 -18.25 8.37
C ASN A 463 0.95 -18.01 8.64
N GLN A 464 0.49 -18.09 9.89
CA GLN A 464 -0.88 -17.71 10.27
C GLN A 464 -1.19 -16.22 10.04
N LEU A 465 -0.17 -15.35 9.95
CA LEU A 465 -0.33 -13.91 9.72
C LEU A 465 -0.20 -13.51 8.24
N LEU A 466 0.00 -14.47 7.32
CA LEU A 466 0.05 -14.21 5.87
C LEU A 466 -1.32 -13.84 5.29
N SER A 467 -2.39 -14.23 5.97
CA SER A 467 -3.79 -13.97 5.61
C SER A 467 -4.53 -13.32 6.77
N GLY A 468 -5.65 -12.67 6.48
CA GLY A 468 -6.60 -12.16 7.48
C GLY A 468 -7.77 -13.11 7.76
N THR A 469 -8.60 -12.72 8.72
CA THR A 469 -9.95 -13.25 8.91
C THR A 469 -10.96 -12.34 8.22
N TYR A 470 -11.86 -12.93 7.43
CA TYR A 470 -12.85 -12.18 6.64
C TYR A 470 -14.24 -12.34 7.23
N ARG A 471 -14.98 -11.24 7.33
CA ARG A 471 -16.40 -11.26 7.72
C ARG A 471 -17.27 -11.91 6.63
N SER A 472 -18.41 -12.46 7.05
CA SER A 472 -19.33 -13.10 6.11
C SER A 472 -19.85 -12.11 5.06
N GLY A 473 -19.81 -12.50 3.79
CA GLY A 473 -20.11 -11.66 2.63
C GLY A 473 -18.95 -10.79 2.14
N PHE A 474 -17.77 -10.91 2.75
CA PHE A 474 -16.54 -10.22 2.39
C PHE A 474 -15.35 -11.19 2.30
N GLU A 475 -15.63 -12.47 2.05
CA GLU A 475 -14.62 -13.51 1.94
C GLU A 475 -13.69 -13.23 0.76
N LEU A 476 -12.38 -13.44 0.97
CA LEU A 476 -11.39 -13.33 -0.09
C LEU A 476 -11.59 -14.46 -1.13
N PRO A 477 -11.87 -14.15 -2.40
CA PRO A 477 -12.07 -15.18 -3.41
C PRO A 477 -10.81 -16.01 -3.66
N SER A 478 -10.97 -17.31 -3.88
CA SER A 478 -9.89 -18.20 -4.31
C SER A 478 -9.95 -18.44 -5.82
N PHE A 479 -8.80 -18.33 -6.47
CA PHE A 479 -8.60 -18.63 -7.88
C PHE A 479 -7.62 -19.80 -8.05
N THR A 480 -7.87 -20.91 -7.35
CA THR A 480 -7.20 -22.16 -7.72
C THR A 480 -7.54 -22.48 -9.17
N SER A 481 -6.50 -22.66 -9.98
CA SER A 481 -6.54 -23.14 -11.36
C SER A 481 -7.28 -24.46 -11.50
#